data_AF-A0A537AZW7-F1
#
_entry.id   AF-A0A537AZW7-F1
#
_cell.length_a   1.000
_cell.length_b   1.000
_cell.length_c   1.000
_cell.angle_alpha   90.00
_cell.angle_beta   90.00
_cell.angle_gamma   90.00
#
_symmetry.space_group_name_H-M   'P 1'
#
loop_
_entity.id
_entity.type
_entity.pdbx_description
1 polymer ?
#
loop_
_entity_poly.entity_id
_entity_poly.type
_entity_poly.pdbx_seq_one_letter_code
_entity_poly.pdbx_strand_id
1 'polypeptide(L)'
;MKTSIAAKLDQARQRLLDINALLSSENATRDLDQFRKLSREHAELEPIVELFNTYRDTEQHVAEAQDLLDDPEMKSYAESEIKMGRERLAALESELQKLL
;
A
#
# COMPACT_ATOMS: atom_id res chain seq x y z
N MET A 1 -10.15 8.41 0.83
CA MET A 1 -10.58 7.15 0.18
C MET A 1 -11.96 6.65 0.62
N LYS A 2 -12.77 6.16 -0.34
CA LYS A 2 -14.05 5.47 -0.06
C LYS A 2 -13.78 4.14 0.66
N THR A 3 -14.57 3.81 1.68
CA THR A 3 -14.43 2.58 2.49
C THR A 3 -14.43 1.30 1.64
N SER A 4 -15.17 1.27 0.54
CA SER A 4 -15.22 0.13 -0.38
C SER A 4 -13.94 -0.11 -1.17
N ILE A 5 -13.17 0.96 -1.46
CA ILE A 5 -11.89 0.86 -2.16
C ILE A 5 -10.81 0.39 -1.19
N ALA A 6 -10.81 0.90 0.05
CA ALA A 6 -9.93 0.43 1.11
C ALA A 6 -10.03 -1.10 1.29
N ALA A 7 -11.25 -1.60 1.45
CA ALA A 7 -11.50 -3.03 1.62
C ALA A 7 -11.00 -3.88 0.44
N LYS A 8 -11.10 -3.38 -0.79
CA LYS A 8 -10.57 -4.07 -1.98
C LYS A 8 -9.04 -4.11 -1.98
N LEU A 9 -8.39 -3.02 -1.61
CA LEU A 9 -6.93 -2.94 -1.53
C LEU A 9 -6.37 -3.83 -0.42
N ASP A 10 -7.05 -3.91 0.73
CA ASP A 10 -6.71 -4.84 1.79
C ASP A 10 -6.85 -6.31 1.34
N GLN A 11 -7.92 -6.63 0.59
CA GLN A 11 -8.07 -7.96 -0.01
C GLN A 11 -6.97 -8.27 -1.02
N ALA A 12 -6.61 -7.32 -1.88
CA ALA A 12 -5.51 -7.46 -2.84
C ALA A 12 -4.17 -7.71 -2.12
N ARG A 13 -3.90 -6.98 -1.03
CA ARG A 13 -2.72 -7.18 -0.19
C ARG A 13 -2.69 -8.57 0.43
N GLN A 14 -3.79 -9.01 1.03
CA GLN A 14 -3.89 -10.34 1.62
C GLN A 14 -3.68 -11.43 0.57
N ARG A 15 -4.28 -11.26 -0.61
CA ARG A 15 -4.13 -12.18 -1.72
C ARG A 15 -2.69 -12.28 -2.20
N LEU A 16 -1.98 -11.15 -2.29
CA LEU A 16 -0.56 -11.14 -2.67
C LEU A 16 0.30 -11.90 -1.65
N LEU A 17 0.05 -11.72 -0.34
CA LEU A 17 0.73 -12.47 0.71
C LEU A 17 0.49 -13.98 0.58
N ASP A 18 -0.77 -14.38 0.33
CA ASP A 18 -1.12 -15.79 0.15
C ASP A 18 -0.42 -16.37 -1.09
N ILE A 19 -0.41 -15.64 -2.21
CA ILE A 19 0.29 -16.04 -3.44
C ILE A 19 1.79 -16.18 -3.19
N ASN A 20 2.41 -15.27 -2.45
CA ASN A 20 3.82 -15.33 -2.09
C ASN A 20 4.15 -16.56 -1.23
N ALA A 21 3.30 -16.89 -0.27
CA ALA A 21 3.45 -18.12 0.52
C ALA A 21 3.33 -19.38 -0.37
N LEU A 22 2.41 -19.37 -1.34
CA LEU A 22 2.23 -20.50 -2.26
C LEU A 22 3.42 -20.65 -3.22
N LEU A 23 3.90 -19.55 -3.81
CA LEU A 23 5.03 -19.54 -4.76
C LEU A 23 6.37 -19.88 -4.10
N SER A 24 6.55 -19.56 -2.81
CA SER A 24 7.74 -19.88 -2.03
C SER A 24 7.74 -21.30 -1.43
N SER A 25 6.64 -22.04 -1.54
CA SER A 25 6.56 -23.41 -1.03
C SER A 25 7.43 -24.37 -1.85
N GLU A 26 8.01 -25.38 -1.20
CA GLU A 26 8.83 -26.41 -1.86
C GLU A 26 8.07 -27.19 -2.95
N ASN A 27 6.74 -27.23 -2.84
CA ASN A 27 5.86 -27.91 -3.77
C ASN A 27 5.33 -26.99 -4.90
N ALA A 28 5.68 -25.70 -4.91
CA ALA A 28 5.12 -24.71 -5.82
C ALA A 28 5.29 -25.09 -7.30
N THR A 29 6.40 -25.71 -7.66
CA THR A 29 6.74 -26.10 -9.04
C THR A 29 6.22 -27.48 -9.44
N ARG A 30 5.53 -28.19 -8.54
CA ARG A 30 4.92 -29.51 -8.84
C ARG A 30 3.78 -29.40 -9.83
N ASP A 31 3.07 -28.28 -9.82
CA ASP A 31 2.08 -27.90 -10.82
C ASP A 31 2.53 -26.60 -11.50
N LEU A 32 3.19 -26.75 -12.65
CA LEU A 32 3.74 -25.62 -13.40
C LEU A 32 2.66 -24.70 -13.98
N ASP A 33 1.46 -25.21 -14.24
CA ASP A 33 0.36 -24.40 -14.76
C ASP A 33 -0.24 -23.54 -13.65
N GLN A 34 -0.41 -24.11 -12.46
CA GLN A 34 -0.77 -23.35 -11.26
C GLN A 34 0.30 -22.31 -10.91
N PHE A 35 1.58 -22.69 -10.94
CA PHE A 35 2.70 -21.78 -10.68
C PHE A 35 2.66 -20.57 -11.62
N ARG A 36 2.56 -20.80 -12.94
CA ARG A 36 2.48 -19.72 -13.94
C ARG A 36 1.27 -18.82 -13.74
N LYS A 37 0.13 -19.37 -13.31
CA LYS A 37 -1.08 -18.59 -13.03
C LYS A 37 -0.86 -17.69 -11.81
N LEU A 38 -0.33 -18.25 -10.73
CA LEU A 38 -0.02 -17.52 -9.50
C LEU A 38 1.04 -16.44 -9.74
N SER A 39 2.08 -16.71 -10.53
CA SER A 39 3.10 -15.70 -10.86
C SER A 39 2.54 -14.53 -11.67
N ARG A 40 1.58 -14.76 -12.57
CA ARG A 40 0.90 -13.67 -13.30
C ARG A 40 0.04 -12.85 -12.36
N GLU A 41 -0.76 -13.52 -11.53
CA GLU A 41 -1.60 -12.86 -10.52
C GLU A 41 -0.75 -12.03 -9.54
N HIS A 42 0.41 -12.55 -9.12
CA HIS A 42 1.38 -11.82 -8.32
C HIS A 42 1.83 -10.53 -9.02
N ALA A 43 2.28 -10.63 -10.27
CA ALA A 43 2.79 -9.49 -11.03
C ALA A 43 1.71 -8.41 -11.31
N GLU A 44 0.44 -8.81 -11.37
CA GLU A 44 -0.69 -7.87 -11.51
C GLU A 44 -1.01 -7.16 -10.19
N LEU A 45 -0.94 -7.87 -9.06
CA LEU A 45 -1.27 -7.33 -7.73
C LEU A 45 -0.13 -6.57 -7.06
N GLU A 46 1.12 -6.95 -7.32
CA GLU A 46 2.32 -6.33 -6.75
C GLU A 46 2.33 -4.79 -6.88
N PRO A 47 2.19 -4.17 -8.06
CA PRO A 47 2.23 -2.71 -8.18
C PRO A 47 1.08 -2.02 -7.44
N ILE A 48 -0.10 -2.65 -7.36
CA ILE A 48 -1.26 -2.11 -6.64
C ILE A 48 -0.99 -2.12 -5.14
N VAL A 49 -0.45 -3.22 -4.63
CA VAL A 49 -0.15 -3.40 -3.20
C VAL A 49 1.03 -2.54 -2.76
N GLU A 50 2.07 -2.41 -3.57
CA GLU A 50 3.21 -1.52 -3.28
C GLU A 50 2.77 -0.05 -3.17
N LEU A 51 1.92 0.39 -4.11
CA LEU A 51 1.36 1.73 -4.09
C LEU A 51 0.46 1.95 -2.85
N PHE A 52 -0.33 0.94 -2.49
CA PHE A 52 -1.17 1.01 -1.29
C PHE A 52 -0.36 1.01 0.00
N ASN A 53 0.71 0.24 0.09
CA ASN A 53 1.63 0.28 1.23
C ASN A 53 2.26 1.68 1.35
N THR A 54 2.74 2.25 0.24
CA THR A 54 3.27 3.63 0.22
C THR A 54 2.24 4.65 0.72
N TYR A 55 0.97 4.46 0.37
CA TYR A 55 -0.13 5.29 0.87
C TYR A 55 -0.32 5.15 2.39
N ARG A 56 -0.31 3.91 2.91
CA ARG A 56 -0.41 3.64 4.36
C ARG A 56 0.77 4.24 5.13
N ASP A 57 1.99 4.08 4.63
CA ASP A 57 3.19 4.63 5.26
C ASP A 57 3.15 6.16 5.29
N THR A 58 2.72 6.79 4.18
CA THR A 58 2.54 8.25 4.15
C THR A 58 1.46 8.70 5.13
N GLU A 59 0.37 7.94 5.29
CA GLU A 59 -0.68 8.26 6.27
C GLU A 59 -0.14 8.19 7.70
N GLN A 60 0.66 7.16 7.99
CA GLN A 60 1.31 7.01 9.28
C GLN A 60 2.28 8.17 9.55
N HIS A 61 3.13 8.55 8.58
CA HIS A 61 4.03 9.69 8.74
C HIS A 61 3.29 11.01 8.98
N VAL A 62 2.14 11.22 8.33
CA VAL A 62 1.31 12.40 8.60
C VAL A 62 0.72 12.37 10.01
N ALA A 63 0.34 11.20 10.52
CA ALA A 63 -0.14 11.04 11.89
C ALA A 63 0.98 11.30 12.91
N GLU A 64 2.17 10.72 12.69
CA GLU A 64 3.36 10.96 13.52
C GLU A 64 3.75 12.45 13.53
N ALA A 65 3.67 13.13 12.38
CA ALA A 65 3.91 14.57 12.31
C ALA A 65 2.82 15.39 13.02
N GLN A 66 1.58 14.92 13.08
CA GLN A 66 0.51 15.58 13.85
C GLN A 66 0.79 15.55 15.35
N ASP A 67 1.37 14.46 15.86
CA ASP A 67 1.75 14.36 17.27
C ASP A 67 2.86 15.37 17.65
N LEU A 68 3.65 15.85 16.68
CA LEU A 68 4.67 16.87 16.87
C LEU A 68 4.13 18.31 16.90
N LEU A 69 2.85 18.53 16.57
CA LEU A 69 2.25 19.88 16.57
C LEU A 69 2.15 20.50 17.97
N ASP A 70 2.16 19.67 19.00
CA ASP A 70 2.09 20.10 20.41
C ASP A 70 3.42 20.67 20.91
N ASP A 71 4.52 20.44 20.18
CA ASP A 71 5.82 21.05 20.45
C ASP A 71 5.98 22.36 19.65
N PRO A 72 6.04 23.53 20.31
CA PRO A 72 6.17 24.83 19.64
C PRO A 72 7.42 24.99 18.78
N GLU A 73 8.51 24.30 19.10
CA GLU A 73 9.75 24.36 18.31
C GLU A 73 9.62 23.53 17.03
N MET A 74 8.90 22.41 17.09
CA MET A 74 8.69 21.50 15.95
C MET A 74 7.46 21.84 15.12
N LYS A 75 6.54 22.67 15.62
CA LYS A 75 5.25 22.98 14.99
C LYS A 75 5.34 23.40 13.52
N SER A 76 6.26 24.33 13.20
CA SER A 76 6.43 24.81 11.82
C SER A 76 6.91 23.69 10.88
N TYR A 77 7.79 22.82 11.37
CA TYR A 77 8.27 21.66 10.63
C TYR A 77 7.14 20.64 10.43
N ALA A 78 6.43 20.31 11.51
CA ALA A 78 5.27 19.41 11.48
C ALA A 78 4.19 19.88 10.51
N GLU A 79 3.84 21.17 10.49
CA GLU A 79 2.87 21.74 9.54
C GLU A 79 3.31 21.54 8.07
N SER A 80 4.60 21.70 7.79
CA SER A 80 5.16 21.45 6.45
C SER A 80 5.10 19.97 6.08
N GLU A 81 5.52 19.07 6.96
CA GLU A 81 5.48 17.62 6.73
C GLU A 81 4.05 17.12 6.52
N ILE A 82 3.09 17.58 7.34
CA ILE A 82 1.67 17.24 7.19
C ILE A 82 1.15 17.72 5.85
N LYS A 83 1.50 18.93 5.42
CA LYS A 83 1.06 19.47 4.13
C LYS A 83 1.60 18.63 2.97
N MET A 84 2.90 18.37 2.93
CA MET A 84 3.52 17.56 1.88
C MET A 84 2.97 16.13 1.87
N GLY A 85 2.82 15.52 3.05
CA GLY A 85 2.26 14.19 3.19
C GLY A 85 0.81 14.12 2.70
N ARG A 86 -0.03 15.11 3.00
CA ARG A 86 -1.42 15.18 2.47
C ARG A 86 -1.48 15.34 0.96
N GLU A 87 -0.62 16.17 0.37
CA GLU A 87 -0.51 16.30 -1.09
C GLU A 87 -0.11 14.97 -1.73
N ARG A 88 0.85 14.26 -1.12
CA ARG A 88 1.28 12.93 -1.57
C ARG A 88 0.18 11.88 -1.43
N LEU A 89 -0.57 11.88 -0.32
CA LEU A 89 -1.72 10.98 -0.13
C LEU A 89 -2.77 11.18 -1.21
N ALA A 90 -3.06 12.42 -1.60
CA ALA A 90 -4.01 12.71 -2.67
C ALA A 90 -3.53 12.20 -4.05
N ALA A 91 -2.23 12.33 -4.34
CA ALA A 91 -1.63 11.80 -5.56
C ALA A 91 -1.69 10.26 -5.59
N LEU A 92 -1.27 9.60 -4.50
CA LEU A 92 -1.30 8.14 -4.36
C LEU A 92 -2.73 7.60 -4.43
N GLU A 93 -3.71 8.27 -3.81
CA GLU A 93 -5.13 7.87 -3.92
C GLU A 93 -5.63 7.95 -5.37
N SER A 94 -5.23 8.98 -6.12
CA SER A 94 -5.57 9.11 -7.54
C SER A 94 -4.93 8.02 -8.41
N GLU A 95 -3.68 7.67 -8.13
CA GLU A 95 -2.99 6.57 -8.81
C GLU A 95 -3.64 5.21 -8.50
N LEU A 96 -3.95 4.94 -7.23
CA LEU A 96 -4.68 3.72 -6.82
C LEU A 96 -6.03 3.60 -7.51
N GLN A 97 -6.76 4.71 -7.67
CA GLN A 97 -8.05 4.71 -8.38
C GLN A 97 -7.91 4.43 -9.88
N LYS A 98 -6.77 4.72 -10.52
CA LYS A 98 -6.53 4.42 -11.94
C LYS A 98 -6.19 2.95 -12.19
N LEU A 99 -5.69 2.25 -11.18
CA LEU A 99 -5.28 0.85 -11.26
C LEU A 99 -6.42 -0.14 -10.93
N LEU A 100 -7.57 0.35 -10.45
CA LEU A 100 -8.76 -0.43 -10.06
C LEU A 100 -9.89 -0.33 -11.08
#